data_AF-A0A7C4IHP3-F1
#
_entry.id   AF-A0A7C4IHP3-F1
#
_cell.length_a   1.000
_cell.length_b   1.000
_cell.length_c   1.000
_cell.angle_alpha   90.00
_cell.angle_beta   90.00
_cell.angle_gamma   90.00
#
_symmetry.space_group_name_H-M   'P 1'
#
loop_
_entity.id
_entity.type
_entity.pdbx_description
1 polymer ?
#
loop_
_entity_poly.entity_id
_entity_poly.type
_entity_poly.pdbx_seq_one_letter_code
_entity_poly.pdbx_strand_id
1 'polypeptide(L)'
;MTTEMHPFERVLSVSSEDIELELRGITEITWADFWLNPRKLRGSDFLMRWSQGVWSEKRLIDAVNNTGKFYAIAYGPSGTAPTDDVRAFELYFERLEVAGLGNIKRPDLLVFRNSDRKFVDDFLNQIGGEEELPFITEDKLQPLVQKAIIAVECENSLWVAEKMPDYNTPMKAQKRLGGKMGLAKTAVLPTVIIKEEDRIPLNKWQDENKIPIHVWHVFFDRAYGLSFVEAQRLVSEGLILPTEQVFQAPGGATTKKAIYKYYYHYAYPLGIASERPQLIPAFIEDKNGHILPYVKFEGGSLTIADEAINVLNKL
;
A
#
# COMPACT_ATOMS: atom_id res chain seq x y z
N MET A 1 -37.87 -30.85 29.36
CA MET A 1 -37.98 -31.82 28.26
C MET A 1 -36.59 -31.97 27.68
N THR A 2 -35.90 -33.04 28.06
CA THR A 2 -34.59 -33.41 27.50
C THR A 2 -34.80 -33.86 26.06
N THR A 3 -34.33 -33.06 25.11
CA THR A 3 -34.22 -33.48 23.71
C THR A 3 -33.30 -34.68 23.64
N GLU A 4 -33.86 -35.87 23.39
CA GLU A 4 -33.07 -37.07 23.12
C GLU A 4 -32.22 -36.83 21.88
N MET A 5 -30.91 -36.89 22.08
CA MET A 5 -29.92 -36.75 21.02
C MET A 5 -30.08 -37.92 20.05
N HIS A 6 -30.16 -37.60 18.74
CA HIS A 6 -30.43 -38.58 17.70
C HIS A 6 -29.38 -39.72 17.72
N PRO A 7 -29.76 -41.00 17.48
CA PRO A 7 -28.82 -42.12 17.56
C PRO A 7 -27.57 -41.99 16.68
N PHE A 8 -27.70 -41.33 15.52
CA PHE A 8 -26.56 -41.00 14.65
C PHE A 8 -25.57 -40.02 15.31
N GLU A 9 -26.09 -38.96 15.94
CA GLU A 9 -25.26 -37.99 16.67
C GLU A 9 -24.57 -38.65 17.87
N ARG A 10 -25.24 -39.61 18.51
CA ARG A 10 -24.68 -40.37 19.63
C ARG A 10 -23.53 -41.31 19.23
N VAL A 11 -23.55 -41.82 18.01
CA VAL A 11 -22.46 -42.66 17.45
C VAL A 11 -21.25 -41.82 17.06
N LEU A 12 -21.46 -40.56 16.66
CA LEU A 12 -20.39 -39.65 16.25
C LEU A 12 -19.85 -38.77 17.39
N SER A 13 -20.58 -38.67 18.51
CA SER A 13 -20.15 -37.91 19.68
C SER A 13 -19.08 -38.66 20.47
N VAL A 14 -17.99 -37.97 20.79
CA VAL A 14 -16.95 -38.42 21.72
C VAL A 14 -17.12 -37.70 23.06
N SER A 15 -16.90 -38.37 24.18
CA SER A 15 -17.02 -37.74 25.50
C SER A 15 -15.84 -36.80 25.75
N SER A 16 -16.03 -35.83 26.65
CA SER A 16 -14.94 -34.91 27.05
C SER A 16 -13.78 -35.70 27.67
N GLU A 17 -14.11 -36.75 28.41
CA GLU A 17 -13.18 -37.67 29.06
C GLU A 17 -12.38 -38.50 28.05
N ASP A 18 -13.00 -38.96 26.95
CA ASP A 18 -12.32 -39.68 25.87
C ASP A 18 -11.40 -38.74 25.08
N ILE A 19 -11.82 -37.50 24.81
CA ILE A 19 -10.94 -36.46 24.22
C ILE A 19 -9.74 -36.23 25.14
N GLU A 20 -9.97 -36.07 26.44
CA GLU A 20 -8.89 -35.82 27.40
C GLU A 20 -7.94 -37.02 27.49
N LEU A 21 -8.46 -38.25 27.41
CA LEU A 21 -7.65 -39.47 27.41
C LEU A 21 -6.81 -39.64 26.14
N GLU A 22 -7.37 -39.35 24.96
CA GLU A 22 -6.67 -39.40 23.67
C GLU A 22 -5.61 -38.29 23.54
N LEU A 23 -5.84 -37.14 24.17
CA LEU A 23 -4.89 -36.02 24.17
C LEU A 23 -3.88 -36.08 25.34
N ARG A 24 -4.04 -37.02 26.29
CA ARG A 24 -3.09 -37.22 27.40
C ARG A 24 -1.77 -37.77 26.88
N GLY A 25 -0.80 -36.87 26.74
CA GLY A 25 0.54 -37.18 26.23
C GLY A 25 0.96 -36.26 25.08
N ILE A 26 0.03 -35.50 24.51
CA ILE A 26 0.32 -34.40 23.61
C ILE A 26 0.64 -33.17 24.47
N THR A 27 1.88 -33.09 24.97
CA THR A 27 2.36 -31.91 25.72
C THR A 27 2.64 -30.73 24.79
N GLU A 28 2.91 -31.02 23.52
CA GLU A 28 3.23 -30.04 22.51
C GLU A 28 2.80 -30.60 21.15
N ILE A 29 1.92 -29.86 20.49
CA ILE A 29 1.59 -30.11 19.10
C ILE A 29 2.73 -29.49 18.29
N THR A 30 3.56 -30.28 17.61
CA THR A 30 4.69 -29.75 16.81
C THR A 30 4.28 -28.80 15.68
N TRP A 31 2.99 -28.79 15.29
CA TRP A 31 2.43 -27.79 14.37
C TRP A 31 1.88 -26.53 15.07
N ALA A 32 1.85 -26.46 16.41
CA ALA A 32 1.58 -25.21 17.13
C ALA A 32 2.72 -24.19 16.96
N ASP A 33 3.91 -24.66 16.57
CA ASP A 33 5.03 -23.82 16.11
C ASP A 33 4.94 -23.42 14.64
N PHE A 34 3.84 -23.76 13.93
CA PHE A 34 3.44 -22.87 12.86
C PHE A 34 3.00 -21.57 13.54
N TRP A 35 3.98 -20.68 13.73
CA TRP A 35 3.75 -19.28 13.50
C TRP A 35 3.06 -19.19 12.15
N LEU A 36 1.74 -19.16 12.20
CA LEU A 36 0.87 -18.75 11.12
C LEU A 36 1.29 -17.33 10.82
N ASN A 37 2.36 -17.18 10.02
CA ASN A 37 2.80 -15.88 9.57
C ASN A 37 1.57 -15.29 8.87
N PRO A 38 0.98 -14.20 9.38
CA PRO A 38 -0.21 -13.62 8.78
C PRO A 38 0.00 -13.30 7.29
N ARG A 39 1.26 -13.12 6.86
CA ARG A 39 1.66 -12.96 5.46
C ARG A 39 1.47 -14.22 4.62
N LYS A 40 1.71 -15.42 5.19
CA LYS A 40 1.35 -16.72 4.59
C LYS A 40 -0.16 -16.93 4.55
N LEU A 41 -0.89 -16.37 5.52
CA LEU A 41 -2.35 -16.50 5.62
C LEU A 41 -3.15 -15.58 4.69
N ARG A 42 -2.57 -14.48 4.20
CA ARG A 42 -3.28 -13.60 3.23
C ARG A 42 -3.23 -14.14 1.79
N GLY A 43 -2.51 -15.23 1.56
CA GLY A 43 -2.52 -15.96 0.29
C GLY A 43 -2.07 -15.13 -0.91
N SER A 44 -2.52 -15.53 -2.09
CA SER A 44 -2.16 -14.91 -3.37
C SER A 44 -2.60 -13.45 -3.51
N ASP A 45 -3.67 -13.00 -2.82
CA ASP A 45 -4.11 -11.60 -2.91
C ASP A 45 -3.07 -10.66 -2.31
N PHE A 46 -2.43 -11.01 -1.18
CA PHE A 46 -1.38 -10.18 -0.62
C PHE A 46 -0.17 -10.06 -1.56
N LEU A 47 0.29 -11.18 -2.11
CA LEU A 47 1.40 -11.20 -3.07
C LEU A 47 1.09 -10.36 -4.31
N MET A 48 -0.14 -10.48 -4.82
CA MET A 48 -0.64 -9.67 -5.92
C MET A 48 -0.63 -8.18 -5.59
N ARG A 49 -1.26 -7.77 -4.47
CA ARG A 49 -1.35 -6.36 -4.05
C ARG A 49 0.02 -5.74 -3.82
N TRP A 50 0.90 -6.50 -3.20
CA TRP A 50 2.25 -6.06 -2.92
C TRP A 50 3.07 -5.90 -4.20
N SER A 51 3.09 -6.91 -5.09
CA SER A 51 3.79 -6.82 -6.38
C SER A 51 3.29 -5.65 -7.23
N GLN A 52 1.98 -5.38 -7.21
CA GLN A 52 1.38 -4.24 -7.91
C GLN A 52 1.76 -2.89 -7.27
N GLY A 53 1.91 -2.84 -5.95
CA GLY A 53 2.43 -1.67 -5.24
C GLY A 53 3.86 -1.34 -5.69
N VAL A 54 4.77 -2.31 -5.63
CA VAL A 54 6.16 -2.16 -6.09
C VAL A 54 6.23 -1.74 -7.56
N TRP A 55 5.39 -2.33 -8.41
CA TRP A 55 5.29 -1.91 -9.82
C TRP A 55 4.90 -0.44 -9.95
N SER A 56 3.93 0.04 -9.16
CA SER A 56 3.49 1.44 -9.22
C SER A 56 4.56 2.41 -8.75
N GLU A 57 5.29 2.07 -7.68
CA GLU A 57 6.43 2.85 -7.16
C GLU A 57 7.53 2.99 -8.22
N LYS A 58 7.98 1.86 -8.78
CA LYS A 58 8.99 1.84 -9.84
C LYS A 58 8.57 2.71 -11.04
N ARG A 59 7.32 2.56 -11.48
CA ARG A 59 6.78 3.32 -12.61
C ARG A 59 6.76 4.83 -12.34
N LEU A 60 6.48 5.24 -11.10
CA LEU A 60 6.53 6.64 -10.68
C LEU A 60 7.98 7.16 -10.64
N ILE A 61 8.91 6.40 -10.07
CA ILE A 61 10.34 6.73 -10.05
C ILE A 61 10.85 6.95 -11.48
N ASP A 62 10.63 5.98 -12.36
CA ASP A 62 11.06 6.04 -13.76
C ASP A 62 10.46 7.27 -14.46
N ALA A 63 9.16 7.53 -14.27
CA ALA A 63 8.47 8.66 -14.87
C ALA A 63 9.04 10.00 -14.41
N VAL A 64 9.28 10.16 -13.10
CA VAL A 64 9.87 11.39 -12.53
C VAL A 64 11.30 11.58 -13.03
N ASN A 65 12.12 10.53 -13.03
CA ASN A 65 13.51 10.59 -13.47
C ASN A 65 13.63 10.92 -14.96
N ASN A 66 12.71 10.41 -15.79
CA ASN A 66 12.65 10.69 -17.21
C ASN A 66 12.27 12.14 -17.54
N THR A 67 11.79 12.93 -16.57
CA THR A 67 11.58 14.38 -16.77
C THR A 67 12.90 15.14 -16.95
N GLY A 68 14.01 14.60 -16.46
CA GLY A 68 15.33 15.27 -16.41
C GLY A 68 15.40 16.47 -15.46
N LYS A 69 14.29 16.87 -14.84
CA LYS A 69 14.19 18.01 -13.91
C LYS A 69 14.22 17.59 -12.45
N PHE A 70 13.73 16.39 -12.18
CA PHE A 70 13.61 15.84 -10.85
C PHE A 70 14.29 14.48 -10.77
N TYR A 71 14.58 14.06 -9.54
CA TYR A 71 15.16 12.76 -9.25
C TYR A 71 14.39 12.12 -8.11
N ALA A 72 13.90 10.90 -8.29
CA ALA A 72 13.11 10.15 -7.34
C ALA A 72 13.83 8.85 -6.98
N ILE A 73 13.69 8.44 -5.72
CA ILE A 73 14.19 7.17 -5.17
C ILE A 73 13.12 6.57 -4.25
N ALA A 74 13.18 5.26 -4.03
CA ALA A 74 12.46 4.62 -2.95
C ALA A 74 13.02 5.06 -1.59
N TYR A 75 12.16 5.03 -0.58
CA TYR A 75 12.50 5.48 0.78
C TYR A 75 11.77 4.64 1.83
N GLY A 76 10.51 4.31 1.58
CA GLY A 76 9.73 3.40 2.39
C GLY A 76 10.16 1.93 2.21
N PRO A 77 9.70 1.05 3.11
CA PRO A 77 10.08 -0.36 3.11
C PRO A 77 9.42 -1.20 2.00
N SER A 78 8.47 -0.67 1.22
CA SER A 78 7.78 -1.43 0.19
C SER A 78 8.59 -1.57 -1.11
N GLY A 79 9.21 -0.48 -1.58
CA GLY A 79 9.85 -0.41 -2.90
C GLY A 79 11.10 -1.26 -3.10
N THR A 80 11.79 -1.63 -2.02
CA THR A 80 13.06 -2.40 -2.05
C THR A 80 12.88 -3.87 -1.68
N ALA A 81 11.66 -4.30 -1.36
CA ALA A 81 11.40 -5.67 -0.93
C ALA A 81 11.51 -6.68 -2.10
N PRO A 82 12.08 -7.90 -1.88
CA PRO A 82 12.30 -8.88 -2.96
C PRO A 82 11.02 -9.46 -3.59
N THR A 83 10.89 -9.42 -4.93
CA THR A 83 9.64 -9.73 -5.67
C THR A 83 9.41 -11.16 -6.11
N ASP A 84 10.46 -11.98 -6.11
CA ASP A 84 10.45 -13.24 -6.84
C ASP A 84 10.84 -14.45 -5.98
N ASP A 85 11.16 -14.23 -4.70
CA ASP A 85 11.50 -15.30 -3.75
C ASP A 85 10.87 -15.05 -2.39
N VAL A 86 10.03 -15.99 -1.94
CA VAL A 86 9.41 -15.99 -0.60
C VAL A 86 10.45 -15.99 0.49
N ARG A 87 11.57 -16.71 0.32
CA ARG A 87 12.59 -16.78 1.35
C ARG A 87 13.29 -15.43 1.49
N ALA A 88 13.70 -14.82 0.38
CA ALA A 88 14.25 -13.47 0.38
C ALA A 88 13.26 -12.45 0.98
N PHE A 89 11.97 -12.60 0.69
CA PHE A 89 10.90 -11.78 1.26
C PHE A 89 10.76 -11.94 2.78
N GLU A 90 10.74 -13.17 3.29
CA GLU A 90 10.66 -13.42 4.75
C GLU A 90 11.91 -12.85 5.45
N LEU A 91 13.11 -13.09 4.90
CA LEU A 91 14.36 -12.54 5.42
C LEU A 91 14.37 -11.01 5.43
N TYR A 92 13.80 -10.37 4.41
CA TYR A 92 13.66 -8.91 4.36
C TYR A 92 12.84 -8.38 5.53
N PHE A 93 11.72 -9.04 5.86
CA PHE A 93 10.89 -8.62 6.98
C PHE A 93 11.47 -8.96 8.34
N GLU A 94 12.13 -10.10 8.49
CA GLU A 94 12.91 -10.42 9.70
C GLU A 94 13.96 -9.32 9.94
N ARG A 95 14.65 -8.87 8.87
CA ARG A 95 15.62 -7.79 8.94
C ARG A 95 14.97 -6.45 9.35
N LEU A 96 13.77 -6.13 8.84
CA LEU A 96 13.02 -4.94 9.25
C LEU A 96 12.59 -4.98 10.73
N GLU A 97 12.17 -6.15 11.21
CA GLU A 97 11.78 -6.36 12.60
C GLU A 97 12.99 -6.24 13.53
N VAL A 98 14.12 -6.85 13.17
CA VAL A 98 15.39 -6.74 13.91
C VAL A 98 15.90 -5.30 13.95
N ALA A 99 15.71 -4.53 12.87
CA ALA A 99 16.05 -3.11 12.84
C ALA A 99 15.15 -2.25 13.77
N GLY A 100 14.05 -2.81 14.30
CA GLY A 100 13.10 -2.08 15.13
C GLY A 100 12.26 -1.05 14.36
N LEU A 101 12.29 -1.11 13.02
CA LEU A 101 11.67 -0.11 12.13
C LEU A 101 10.28 -0.51 11.66
N GLY A 102 9.82 -1.73 11.95
CA GLY A 102 8.49 -2.22 11.53
C GLY A 102 7.29 -1.38 12.01
N ASN A 103 7.47 -0.56 13.06
CA ASN A 103 6.42 0.32 13.60
C ASN A 103 6.56 1.79 13.14
N ILE A 104 7.62 2.14 12.41
CA ILE A 104 7.85 3.51 11.93
C ILE A 104 7.29 3.62 10.53
N LYS A 105 6.24 4.44 10.35
CA LYS A 105 5.69 4.75 9.03
C LYS A 105 6.57 5.78 8.33
N ARG A 106 6.97 5.46 7.11
CA ARG A 106 7.60 6.37 6.14
C ARG A 106 6.74 6.46 4.89
N PRO A 107 6.71 7.61 4.20
CA PRO A 107 6.32 7.67 2.80
C PRO A 107 7.14 6.70 1.95
N ASP A 108 6.61 6.31 0.81
CA ASP A 108 7.24 5.31 -0.06
C ASP A 108 8.41 5.88 -0.87
N LEU A 109 8.30 7.13 -1.36
CA LEU A 109 9.32 7.78 -2.17
C LEU A 109 9.78 9.12 -1.61
N LEU A 110 11.01 9.50 -1.96
CA LEU A 110 11.51 10.87 -1.87
C LEU A 110 11.80 11.39 -3.28
N VAL A 111 11.43 12.65 -3.53
CA VAL A 111 11.74 13.32 -4.79
C VAL A 111 12.57 14.57 -4.51
N PHE A 112 13.56 14.80 -5.37
CA PHE A 112 14.59 15.81 -5.29
C PHE A 112 14.61 16.64 -6.57
N ARG A 113 15.25 17.80 -6.52
CA ARG A 113 15.69 18.49 -7.74
C ARG A 113 16.83 17.68 -8.36
N ASN A 114 16.87 17.59 -9.69
CA ASN A 114 17.94 16.84 -10.36
C ASN A 114 19.34 17.44 -10.10
N SER A 115 19.42 18.72 -9.70
CA SER A 115 20.67 19.34 -9.22
C SER A 115 21.26 18.70 -7.97
N ASP A 116 20.43 18.09 -7.12
CA ASP A 116 20.86 17.41 -5.89
C ASP A 116 21.18 15.92 -6.13
N ARG A 117 21.01 15.42 -7.36
CA ARG A 117 21.22 14.00 -7.70
C ARG A 117 22.59 13.48 -7.26
N LYS A 118 23.66 14.24 -7.52
CA LYS A 118 25.01 13.82 -7.12
C LYS A 118 25.11 13.60 -5.61
N PHE A 119 24.53 14.50 -4.81
CA PHE A 119 24.51 14.35 -3.36
C PHE A 119 23.75 13.09 -2.93
N VAL A 120 22.58 12.86 -3.55
CA VAL A 120 21.77 11.67 -3.27
C VAL A 120 22.55 10.39 -3.60
N ASP A 121 23.13 10.31 -4.80
CA ASP A 121 23.89 9.14 -5.24
C ASP A 121 25.12 8.90 -4.34
N ASP A 122 25.86 9.94 -3.95
CA ASP A 122 26.98 9.83 -3.02
C ASP A 122 26.51 9.33 -1.63
N PHE A 123 25.37 9.82 -1.14
CA PHE A 123 24.79 9.41 0.14
C PHE A 123 24.37 7.93 0.10
N LEU A 124 23.67 7.49 -0.97
CA LEU A 124 23.26 6.10 -1.16
C LEU A 124 24.47 5.16 -1.21
N ASN A 125 25.52 5.55 -1.93
CA ASN A 125 26.76 4.76 -1.96
C ASN A 125 27.42 4.64 -0.58
N GLN A 126 27.37 5.69 0.24
CA GLN A 126 27.95 5.67 1.59
C GLN A 126 27.21 4.71 2.53
N ILE A 127 25.88 4.58 2.38
CA ILE A 127 25.07 3.70 3.22
C ILE A 127 24.99 2.26 2.70
N GLY A 128 25.56 1.98 1.51
CA GLY A 128 25.63 0.65 0.92
C GLY A 128 24.58 0.35 -0.16
N GLY A 129 23.81 1.36 -0.59
CA GLY A 129 22.79 1.22 -1.63
C GLY A 129 21.41 1.74 -1.23
N GLU A 130 20.49 1.76 -2.18
CA GLU A 130 19.08 2.16 -1.96
C GLU A 130 18.31 1.09 -1.16
N GLU A 131 18.68 -0.17 -1.34
CA GLU A 131 18.15 -1.34 -0.62
C GLU A 131 18.38 -1.28 0.89
N GLU A 132 19.32 -0.44 1.35
CA GLU A 132 19.65 -0.26 2.76
C GLU A 132 18.75 0.76 3.47
N LEU A 133 18.09 1.66 2.73
CA LEU A 133 17.24 2.73 3.28
C LEU A 133 16.17 2.24 4.28
N PRO A 134 15.43 1.15 4.02
CA PRO A 134 14.42 0.64 4.95
C PRO A 134 14.98 0.21 6.30
N PHE A 135 16.28 -0.11 6.37
CA PHE A 135 16.95 -0.68 7.54
C PHE A 135 17.73 0.36 8.34
N ILE A 136 17.79 1.60 7.85
CA ILE A 136 18.51 2.69 8.50
C ILE A 136 17.52 3.54 9.29
N THR A 137 17.93 3.94 10.49
CA THR A 137 17.14 4.78 11.38
C THR A 137 16.98 6.20 10.85
N GLU A 138 15.86 6.84 11.18
CA GLU A 138 15.46 8.13 10.63
C GLU A 138 16.47 9.25 10.86
N ASP A 139 17.12 9.25 12.03
CA ASP A 139 18.15 10.22 12.43
C ASP A 139 19.34 10.24 11.46
N LYS A 140 19.73 9.06 10.95
CA LYS A 140 20.82 8.93 9.98
C LYS A 140 20.40 9.32 8.57
N LEU A 141 19.11 9.23 8.26
CA LEU A 141 18.55 9.60 6.96
C LEU A 141 18.22 11.10 6.87
N GLN A 142 18.26 11.84 7.98
CA GLN A 142 17.94 13.28 7.99
C GLN A 142 18.68 14.10 6.91
N PRO A 143 19.99 13.94 6.67
CA PRO A 143 20.67 14.69 5.61
C PRO A 143 20.07 14.46 4.21
N LEU A 144 19.60 13.24 3.95
CA LEU A 144 18.91 12.87 2.72
C LEU A 144 17.49 13.45 2.70
N VAL A 145 16.71 13.25 3.76
CA VAL A 145 15.31 13.71 3.84
C VAL A 145 15.21 15.23 3.69
N GLN A 146 16.10 15.99 4.32
CA GLN A 146 16.12 17.46 4.26
C GLN A 146 16.47 18.02 2.88
N LYS A 147 16.93 17.17 1.94
CA LYS A 147 17.17 17.53 0.54
C LYS A 147 15.96 17.29 -0.36
N ALA A 148 15.00 16.48 0.08
CA ALA A 148 13.80 16.20 -0.70
C ALA A 148 12.93 17.45 -0.82
N ILE A 149 12.33 17.66 -1.99
CA ILE A 149 11.32 18.71 -2.18
C ILE A 149 9.93 18.22 -1.80
N ILE A 150 9.74 16.90 -1.78
CA ILE A 150 8.47 16.23 -1.50
C ILE A 150 8.72 14.77 -1.14
N ALA A 151 7.88 14.24 -0.25
CA ALA A 151 7.75 12.81 0.00
C ALA A 151 6.42 12.30 -0.56
N VAL A 152 6.40 11.06 -1.03
CA VAL A 152 5.22 10.50 -1.72
C VAL A 152 4.80 9.20 -1.07
N GLU A 153 3.52 9.11 -0.68
CA GLU A 153 2.85 7.83 -0.44
C GLU A 153 2.25 7.35 -1.76
N CYS A 154 2.59 6.14 -2.18
CA CYS A 154 2.15 5.54 -3.42
C CYS A 154 0.94 4.67 -3.18
N GLU A 155 -0.05 4.79 -4.06
CA GLU A 155 -1.22 3.92 -4.08
C GLU A 155 -1.42 3.35 -5.49
N ASN A 156 -1.99 2.15 -5.56
CA ASN A 156 -2.22 1.46 -6.82
C ASN A 156 -3.68 1.02 -7.00
N SER A 157 -4.18 1.21 -8.22
CA SER A 157 -5.53 0.86 -8.63
C SER A 157 -5.54 -0.16 -9.75
N LEU A 158 -6.47 -1.12 -9.66
CA LEU A 158 -6.74 -2.11 -10.71
C LEU A 158 -7.59 -1.56 -11.88
N TRP A 159 -7.94 -0.27 -11.85
CA TRP A 159 -8.86 0.32 -12.81
C TRP A 159 -8.13 0.96 -13.99
N VAL A 160 -8.76 0.87 -15.16
CA VAL A 160 -8.52 1.82 -16.27
C VAL A 160 -9.37 3.05 -15.98
N ALA A 161 -8.73 4.14 -15.57
CA ALA A 161 -9.34 5.35 -15.05
C ALA A 161 -10.38 5.94 -16.01
N GLU A 162 -10.06 6.06 -17.30
CA GLU A 162 -10.96 6.66 -18.30
C GLU A 162 -12.20 5.80 -18.59
N LYS A 163 -12.13 4.49 -18.29
CA LYS A 163 -13.24 3.56 -18.49
C LYS A 163 -14.15 3.44 -17.28
N MET A 164 -13.85 4.15 -16.20
CA MET A 164 -14.70 4.12 -15.01
C MET A 164 -16.04 4.82 -15.32
N PRO A 165 -17.20 4.24 -14.95
CA PRO A 165 -18.52 4.73 -15.37
C PRO A 165 -18.80 6.21 -15.11
N ASP A 166 -18.28 6.73 -14.00
CA ASP A 166 -18.50 8.12 -13.57
C ASP A 166 -17.28 9.02 -13.84
N TYR A 167 -16.38 8.64 -14.75
CA TYR A 167 -15.13 9.37 -14.99
C TYR A 167 -15.37 10.86 -15.24
N ASN A 168 -16.25 11.23 -16.18
CA ASN A 168 -16.53 12.64 -16.51
C ASN A 168 -17.76 13.20 -15.78
N THR A 169 -18.21 12.56 -14.70
CA THR A 169 -19.41 13.02 -13.99
C THR A 169 -19.09 14.27 -13.17
N PRO A 170 -19.73 15.42 -13.43
CA PRO A 170 -19.47 16.64 -12.66
C PRO A 170 -19.99 16.53 -11.22
N MET A 171 -19.30 17.19 -10.30
CA MET A 171 -19.76 17.31 -8.92
C MET A 171 -21.07 18.10 -8.86
N LYS A 172 -21.96 17.71 -7.94
CA LYS A 172 -23.23 18.38 -7.65
C LYS A 172 -23.49 18.42 -6.15
N ALA A 173 -24.37 19.29 -5.69
CA ALA A 173 -24.75 19.36 -4.28
C ALA A 173 -25.24 18.00 -3.76
N GLN A 174 -24.67 17.53 -2.65
CA GLN A 174 -24.97 16.25 -2.04
C GLN A 174 -25.63 16.42 -0.68
N LYS A 175 -26.84 15.87 -0.49
CA LYS A 175 -27.53 15.88 0.82
C LYS A 175 -26.67 15.27 1.93
N ARG A 176 -25.94 14.19 1.63
CA ARG A 176 -25.03 13.50 2.56
C ARG A 176 -23.82 14.36 2.99
N LEU A 177 -23.50 15.40 2.24
CA LEU A 177 -22.41 16.35 2.53
C LEU A 177 -22.98 17.70 3.04
N GLY A 178 -24.23 17.72 3.51
CA GLY A 178 -24.88 18.96 3.95
C GLY A 178 -25.11 19.98 2.83
N GLY A 179 -25.31 19.52 1.58
CA GLY A 179 -25.49 20.40 0.42
C GLY A 179 -24.20 20.81 -0.29
N LYS A 180 -23.03 20.44 0.23
CA LYS A 180 -21.73 20.68 -0.42
C LYS A 180 -21.57 19.90 -1.72
N MET A 181 -20.68 20.38 -2.59
CA MET A 181 -20.38 19.76 -3.87
C MET A 181 -19.68 18.41 -3.68
N GLY A 182 -20.14 17.39 -4.41
CA GLY A 182 -19.51 16.08 -4.43
C GLY A 182 -20.25 15.13 -5.38
N LEU A 183 -20.00 13.82 -5.20
CA LEU A 183 -20.58 12.77 -6.04
C LEU A 183 -21.43 11.80 -5.22
N ALA A 184 -22.19 10.94 -5.90
CA ALA A 184 -22.95 9.89 -5.23
C ALA A 184 -21.99 8.94 -4.48
N LYS A 185 -22.46 8.33 -3.37
CA LYS A 185 -21.64 7.36 -2.61
C LYS A 185 -21.24 6.14 -3.46
N THR A 186 -22.07 5.81 -4.45
CA THR A 186 -21.89 4.68 -5.38
C THR A 186 -21.12 5.05 -6.64
N ALA A 187 -20.67 6.31 -6.78
CA ALA A 187 -19.98 6.74 -7.99
C ALA A 187 -18.67 5.97 -8.16
N VAL A 188 -18.44 5.46 -9.37
CA VAL A 188 -17.26 4.69 -9.75
C VAL A 188 -16.42 5.54 -10.69
N LEU A 189 -15.42 6.20 -10.12
CA LEU A 189 -14.48 7.11 -10.79
C LEU A 189 -13.09 6.99 -10.16
N PRO A 190 -12.04 7.56 -10.78
CA PRO A 190 -10.73 7.61 -10.18
C PRO A 190 -10.75 8.36 -8.86
N THR A 191 -10.12 7.76 -7.86
CA THR A 191 -9.97 8.35 -6.53
C THR A 191 -8.55 8.20 -6.04
N VAL A 192 -8.00 9.21 -5.38
CA VAL A 192 -6.82 9.05 -4.53
C VAL A 192 -7.31 8.46 -3.21
N ILE A 193 -6.70 7.41 -2.70
CA ILE A 193 -7.15 6.72 -1.49
C ILE A 193 -6.14 6.97 -0.37
N ILE A 194 -6.63 7.27 0.83
CA ILE A 194 -5.79 7.33 2.03
C ILE A 194 -6.48 6.51 3.10
N LYS A 195 -5.73 5.62 3.76
CA LYS A 195 -6.25 4.80 4.86
C LYS A 195 -6.17 5.59 6.17
N GLU A 196 -7.17 5.45 7.04
CA GLU A 196 -7.17 6.17 8.33
C GLU A 196 -5.95 5.77 9.17
N GLU A 197 -5.50 4.51 9.10
CA GLU A 197 -4.31 4.04 9.81
C GLU A 197 -3.02 4.77 9.41
N ASP A 198 -2.93 5.24 8.17
CA ASP A 198 -1.75 5.93 7.65
C ASP A 198 -1.78 7.44 7.96
N ARG A 199 -2.96 8.01 8.20
CA ARG A 199 -3.14 9.47 8.31
C ARG A 199 -2.36 10.09 9.48
N ILE A 200 -2.49 9.52 10.68
CA ILE A 200 -1.83 10.07 11.87
C ILE A 200 -0.29 9.92 11.76
N PRO A 201 0.26 8.73 11.43
CA PRO A 201 1.70 8.58 11.26
C PRO A 201 2.30 9.47 10.16
N LEU A 202 1.64 9.60 9.00
CA LEU A 202 2.11 10.48 7.93
C LEU A 202 2.09 11.96 8.35
N ASN A 203 1.06 12.39 9.10
CA ASN A 203 1.04 13.75 9.62
C ASN A 203 2.21 14.02 10.57
N LYS A 204 2.49 13.07 11.47
CA LYS A 204 3.63 13.16 12.39
C LYS A 204 4.96 13.24 11.62
N TRP A 205 5.16 12.39 10.62
CA TRP A 205 6.37 12.41 9.80
C TRP A 205 6.54 13.74 9.07
N GLN A 206 5.46 14.30 8.50
CA GLN A 206 5.47 15.60 7.83
C GLN A 206 5.80 16.73 8.81
N ASP A 207 5.22 16.68 10.01
CA ASP A 207 5.46 17.68 11.05
C ASP A 207 6.90 17.63 11.58
N GLU A 208 7.52 16.46 11.65
CA GLU A 208 8.90 16.29 12.09
C GLU A 208 9.89 16.75 11.03
N ASN A 209 9.71 16.31 9.77
CA ASN A 209 10.67 16.54 8.71
C ASN A 209 10.46 17.87 7.96
N LYS A 210 9.28 18.47 8.08
CA LYS A 210 8.86 19.70 7.35
C LYS A 210 8.92 19.56 5.82
N ILE A 211 8.86 18.33 5.32
CA ILE A 211 8.78 18.02 3.89
C ILE A 211 7.32 17.73 3.53
N PRO A 212 6.75 18.38 2.50
CA PRO A 212 5.37 18.13 2.11
C PRO A 212 5.17 16.68 1.66
N ILE A 213 4.07 16.07 2.07
CA ILE A 213 3.65 14.74 1.62
C ILE A 213 2.55 14.90 0.55
N HIS A 214 2.68 14.19 -0.56
CA HIS A 214 1.58 13.96 -1.48
C HIS A 214 1.27 12.48 -1.59
N VAL A 215 0.02 12.15 -1.89
CA VAL A 215 -0.40 10.78 -2.22
C VAL A 215 -0.57 10.67 -3.71
N TRP A 216 0.19 9.76 -4.33
CA TRP A 216 0.18 9.53 -5.77
C TRP A 216 -0.48 8.19 -6.05
N HIS A 217 -1.63 8.21 -6.72
CA HIS A 217 -2.40 7.02 -7.03
C HIS A 217 -2.30 6.68 -8.51
N VAL A 218 -1.70 5.53 -8.81
CA VAL A 218 -1.49 5.00 -10.16
C VAL A 218 -2.65 4.10 -10.58
N PHE A 219 -3.19 4.36 -11.77
CA PHE A 219 -4.15 3.54 -12.50
C PHE A 219 -3.43 2.95 -13.72
N PHE A 220 -4.11 2.06 -14.45
CA PHE A 220 -3.52 1.44 -15.66
C PHE A 220 -3.07 2.47 -16.71
N ASP A 221 -3.90 3.48 -16.94
CA ASP A 221 -3.80 4.48 -18.01
C ASP A 221 -3.45 5.88 -17.52
N ARG A 222 -3.65 6.18 -16.23
CA ARG A 222 -3.47 7.52 -15.65
C ARG A 222 -2.89 7.44 -14.24
N ALA A 223 -2.39 8.56 -13.74
CA ALA A 223 -2.08 8.73 -12.33
C ALA A 223 -2.57 10.09 -11.84
N TYR A 224 -2.90 10.18 -10.56
CA TYR A 224 -3.35 11.41 -9.91
C TYR A 224 -2.59 11.67 -8.62
N GLY A 225 -2.28 12.93 -8.36
CA GLY A 225 -1.60 13.36 -7.14
C GLY A 225 -2.49 14.26 -6.28
N LEU A 226 -2.41 14.10 -4.96
CA LEU A 226 -3.14 14.93 -4.01
C LEU A 226 -2.21 15.33 -2.86
N SER A 227 -2.15 16.62 -2.53
CA SER A 227 -1.42 17.08 -1.34
C SER A 227 -2.08 16.50 -0.08
N PHE A 228 -1.26 15.99 0.84
CA PHE A 228 -1.76 15.42 2.09
C PHE A 228 -2.45 16.47 2.97
N VAL A 229 -1.98 17.72 2.93
CA VAL A 229 -2.64 18.85 3.63
C VAL A 229 -4.03 19.12 3.04
N GLU A 230 -4.16 19.10 1.71
CA GLU A 230 -5.44 19.27 1.05
C GLU A 230 -6.39 18.10 1.37
N ALA A 231 -5.87 16.87 1.38
CA ALA A 231 -6.65 15.71 1.78
C ALA A 231 -7.22 15.86 3.22
N GLN A 232 -6.39 16.33 4.16
CA GLN A 232 -6.84 16.60 5.53
C GLN A 232 -7.92 17.70 5.58
N ARG A 233 -7.76 18.78 4.80
CA ARG A 233 -8.76 19.86 4.69
C ARG A 233 -10.10 19.35 4.17
N LEU A 234 -10.10 18.51 3.14
CA LEU A 234 -11.31 17.93 2.55
C LEU A 234 -12.08 17.06 3.55
N VAL A 235 -11.37 16.37 4.46
CA VAL A 235 -11.99 15.59 5.54
C VAL A 235 -12.52 16.50 6.64
N SER A 236 -11.74 17.47 7.11
CA SER A 236 -12.16 18.38 8.20
C SER A 236 -13.36 19.25 7.79
N GLU A 237 -13.44 19.64 6.53
CA GLU A 237 -14.59 20.35 5.96
C GLU A 237 -15.75 19.43 5.60
N GLY A 238 -15.66 18.12 5.79
CA GLY A 238 -16.75 17.18 5.50
C GLY A 238 -17.12 17.10 4.02
N LEU A 239 -16.18 17.39 3.11
CA LEU A 239 -16.32 17.19 1.66
C LEU A 239 -16.07 15.73 1.30
N ILE A 240 -15.18 15.05 2.04
CA ILE A 240 -14.91 13.62 1.95
C ILE A 240 -15.23 12.98 3.29
N LEU A 241 -15.96 11.86 3.24
CA LEU A 241 -16.37 11.09 4.41
C LEU A 241 -15.68 9.71 4.40
N PRO A 242 -15.41 9.12 5.57
CA PRO A 242 -14.81 7.80 5.63
C PRO A 242 -15.74 6.73 5.04
N THR A 243 -15.13 5.74 4.40
CA THR A 243 -15.78 4.50 3.98
C THR A 243 -15.22 3.36 4.80
N GLU A 244 -16.06 2.66 5.56
CA GLU A 244 -15.67 1.45 6.27
C GLU A 244 -15.59 0.27 5.28
N GLN A 245 -14.46 -0.42 5.30
CA GLN A 245 -14.25 -1.70 4.64
C GLN A 245 -14.11 -2.78 5.70
N VAL A 246 -14.86 -3.87 5.52
CA VAL A 246 -14.84 -5.03 6.40
C VAL A 246 -14.01 -6.11 5.71
N PHE A 247 -12.92 -6.52 6.34
CA PHE A 247 -12.07 -7.62 5.89
C PHE A 247 -12.35 -8.82 6.77
N GLN A 248 -12.70 -9.95 6.16
CA GLN A 248 -12.83 -11.22 6.85
C GLN A 248 -11.63 -12.08 6.49
N ALA A 249 -10.83 -12.40 7.50
CA ALA A 249 -9.76 -13.39 7.34
C ALA A 249 -10.39 -14.80 7.24
N PRO A 250 -9.75 -15.76 6.54
CA PRO A 250 -10.21 -17.15 6.49
C PRO A 250 -10.42 -17.80 7.87
N GLY A 251 -9.70 -17.33 8.90
CA GLY A 251 -9.85 -17.76 10.29
C GLY A 251 -10.96 -17.06 11.09
N GLY A 252 -11.87 -16.31 10.44
CA GLY A 252 -13.03 -15.66 11.08
C GLY A 252 -12.77 -14.28 11.71
N ALA A 253 -11.51 -13.88 11.88
CA ALA A 253 -11.17 -12.55 12.34
C ALA A 253 -11.69 -11.48 11.37
N THR A 254 -12.55 -10.59 11.88
CA THR A 254 -13.09 -9.48 11.10
C THR A 254 -12.39 -8.19 11.48
N THR A 255 -11.67 -7.58 10.54
CA THR A 255 -11.04 -6.27 10.73
C THR A 255 -11.84 -5.21 9.99
N LYS A 256 -12.11 -4.09 10.65
CA LYS A 256 -12.68 -2.91 10.00
C LYS A 256 -11.56 -1.93 9.71
N LYS A 257 -11.47 -1.44 8.48
CA LYS A 257 -10.57 -0.35 8.10
C LYS A 257 -11.39 0.80 7.53
N ALA A 258 -11.09 2.01 7.97
CA ALA A 258 -11.66 3.21 7.39
C ALA A 258 -10.73 3.74 6.30
N ILE A 259 -11.27 4.01 5.13
CA ILE A 259 -10.54 4.62 4.02
C ILE A 259 -11.26 5.87 3.53
N TYR A 260 -10.50 6.84 3.02
CA TYR A 260 -11.03 8.04 2.38
C TYR A 260 -10.77 7.96 0.90
N LYS A 261 -11.80 8.19 0.10
CA LYS A 261 -11.74 8.15 -1.36
C LYS A 261 -11.93 9.55 -1.90
N TYR A 262 -10.82 10.22 -2.18
CA TYR A 262 -10.80 11.59 -2.70
C TYR A 262 -11.03 11.55 -4.21
N TYR A 263 -12.08 12.20 -4.71
CA TYR A 263 -12.35 12.27 -6.15
C TYR A 263 -11.17 12.89 -6.88
N TYR A 264 -10.84 12.36 -8.07
CA TYR A 264 -9.76 12.94 -8.87
C TYR A 264 -9.97 14.43 -9.20
N HIS A 265 -11.20 14.93 -9.12
CA HIS A 265 -11.56 16.35 -9.20
C HIS A 265 -10.84 17.25 -8.19
N TYR A 266 -10.45 16.70 -7.02
CA TYR A 266 -9.65 17.41 -6.02
C TYR A 266 -8.15 17.19 -6.21
N ALA A 267 -7.76 16.26 -7.07
CA ALA A 267 -6.38 15.89 -7.34
C ALA A 267 -5.89 16.60 -8.61
N TYR A 268 -4.57 16.72 -8.77
CA TYR A 268 -3.98 17.14 -10.03
C TYR A 268 -3.67 15.92 -10.91
N PRO A 269 -3.75 16.05 -12.25
CA PRO A 269 -3.23 15.03 -13.16
C PRO A 269 -1.73 14.84 -12.89
N LEU A 270 -1.34 13.63 -12.49
CA LEU A 270 0.06 13.31 -12.20
C LEU A 270 0.79 12.84 -13.45
N GLY A 271 0.15 11.94 -14.19
CA GLY A 271 0.75 11.40 -15.41
C GLY A 271 -0.24 10.60 -16.24
N ILE A 272 0.16 10.32 -17.48
CA ILE A 272 -0.60 9.54 -18.45
C ILE A 272 0.28 8.39 -18.91
N ALA A 273 -0.31 7.21 -19.05
CA ALA A 273 0.38 6.02 -19.54
C ALA A 273 0.80 6.22 -21.00
N SER A 274 2.10 6.24 -21.27
CA SER A 274 2.64 6.12 -22.63
C SER A 274 2.60 4.67 -23.11
N GLU A 275 2.69 3.72 -22.19
CA GLU A 275 2.53 2.30 -22.43
C GLU A 275 1.79 1.66 -21.24
N ARG A 276 0.89 0.71 -21.52
CA ARG A 276 0.16 -0.02 -20.48
C ARG A 276 0.97 -1.23 -20.03
N PRO A 277 0.93 -1.58 -18.73
CA PRO A 277 1.56 -2.81 -18.26
C PRO A 277 0.88 -4.05 -18.85
N GLN A 278 1.64 -5.13 -18.94
CA GLN A 278 1.11 -6.47 -19.18
C GLN A 278 0.70 -7.13 -17.86
N LEU A 279 -0.36 -7.94 -17.91
CA LEU A 279 -0.79 -8.75 -16.78
C LEU A 279 -0.22 -10.15 -16.98
N ILE A 280 0.71 -10.54 -16.12
CA ILE A 280 1.46 -11.79 -16.27
C ILE A 280 1.10 -12.73 -15.12
N PRO A 281 0.74 -14.00 -15.41
CA PRO A 281 0.56 -14.99 -14.36
C PRO A 281 1.90 -15.30 -13.70
N ALA A 282 1.90 -15.32 -12.37
CA ALA A 282 3.02 -15.70 -11.54
C ALA A 282 2.56 -16.70 -10.48
N PHE A 283 3.50 -17.39 -9.86
CA PHE A 283 3.19 -18.28 -8.74
C PHE A 283 4.37 -18.36 -7.78
N ILE A 284 4.07 -18.84 -6.60
CA ILE A 284 5.03 -19.25 -5.58
C ILE A 284 4.71 -20.69 -5.24
N GLU A 285 5.74 -21.52 -5.08
CA GLU A 285 5.62 -22.89 -4.58
C GLU A 285 6.19 -22.94 -3.16
N ASP A 286 5.40 -23.44 -2.20
CA ASP A 286 5.89 -23.63 -0.84
C ASP A 286 6.70 -24.92 -0.68
N LYS A 287 7.32 -25.12 0.50
CA LYS A 287 8.14 -26.31 0.79
C LYS A 287 7.37 -27.65 0.72
N ASN A 288 6.05 -27.62 0.71
CA ASN A 288 5.19 -28.79 0.63
C ASN A 288 4.64 -29.02 -0.80
N GLY A 289 5.06 -28.21 -1.77
CA GLY A 289 4.60 -28.28 -3.16
C GLY A 289 3.24 -27.58 -3.40
N HIS A 290 2.75 -26.78 -2.45
CA HIS A 290 1.53 -26.01 -2.66
C HIS A 290 1.81 -24.77 -3.51
N ILE A 291 1.09 -24.66 -4.63
CA ILE A 291 1.21 -23.54 -5.57
C ILE A 291 0.22 -22.44 -5.20
N LEU A 292 0.73 -21.23 -5.00
CA LEU A 292 -0.02 -19.99 -4.78
C LEU A 292 0.05 -19.12 -6.05
N PRO A 293 -0.93 -19.20 -6.97
CA PRO A 293 -0.94 -18.40 -8.19
C PRO A 293 -1.42 -16.97 -7.95
N TYR A 294 -0.84 -15.99 -8.64
CA TYR A 294 -1.21 -14.58 -8.58
C TYR A 294 -0.88 -13.86 -9.90
N VAL A 295 -1.29 -12.60 -10.06
CA VAL A 295 -1.02 -11.79 -11.26
C VAL A 295 -0.07 -10.64 -10.93
N LYS A 296 1.00 -10.51 -11.70
CA LYS A 296 1.94 -9.37 -11.65
C LYS A 296 1.67 -8.39 -12.78
N PHE A 297 2.06 -7.14 -12.58
CA PHE A 297 2.15 -6.15 -13.65
C PHE A 297 3.60 -6.01 -14.08
N GLU A 298 3.87 -6.12 -15.38
CA GLU A 298 5.20 -5.95 -15.95
C GLU A 298 5.20 -4.91 -17.07
N GLY A 299 6.27 -4.14 -17.14
CA GLY A 299 6.40 -3.04 -18.10
C GLY A 299 5.40 -1.91 -17.86
N GLY A 300 5.07 -1.19 -18.93
CA GLY A 300 4.27 0.02 -18.88
C GLY A 300 5.09 1.22 -18.43
N SER A 301 4.85 2.35 -19.10
CA SER A 301 5.54 3.60 -18.84
C SER A 301 4.52 4.69 -18.54
N LEU A 302 4.95 5.69 -17.75
CA LEU A 302 4.13 6.84 -17.38
C LEU A 302 4.90 8.09 -17.77
N THR A 303 4.22 9.04 -18.41
CA THR A 303 4.75 10.38 -18.66
C THR A 303 4.13 11.33 -17.65
N ILE A 304 4.96 12.05 -16.91
CA ILE A 304 4.50 13.07 -15.94
C ILE A 304 3.80 14.21 -16.69
N ALA A 305 2.63 14.62 -16.20
CA ALA A 305 1.84 15.69 -16.79
C ALA A 305 2.42 17.08 -16.44
N ASP A 306 2.18 18.07 -17.29
CA ASP A 306 2.68 19.44 -17.08
C ASP A 306 2.16 20.05 -15.77
N GLU A 307 0.92 19.72 -15.37
CA GLU A 307 0.35 20.14 -14.09
C GLU A 307 1.17 19.63 -12.91
N ALA A 308 1.65 18.39 -12.96
CA ALA A 308 2.50 17.83 -11.93
C ALA A 308 3.89 18.47 -11.92
N ILE A 309 4.48 18.74 -13.10
CA ILE A 309 5.73 19.51 -13.19
C ILE A 309 5.57 20.89 -12.54
N ASN A 310 4.44 21.56 -12.78
CA ASN A 310 4.14 22.86 -12.17
C ASN A 310 3.95 22.78 -10.66
N VAL A 311 3.36 21.69 -10.14
CA VAL A 311 3.28 21.44 -8.70
C VAL A 311 4.68 21.27 -8.12
N LEU A 312 5.50 20.38 -8.70
CA LEU A 312 6.85 20.10 -8.22
C LEU A 312 7.78 21.33 -8.29
N ASN A 313 7.65 22.18 -9.31
CA ASN A 313 8.43 23.42 -9.42
C ASN A 313 8.09 24.47 -8.36
N LYS A 314 6.91 24.38 -7.73
CA LYS A 314 6.48 25.32 -6.69
C LYS A 314 6.91 24.92 -5.28
N LEU A 315 7.47 23.71 -5.13
CA LEU A 315 8.06 23.18 -3.90
C LEU A 315 9.57 23.50 -3.88
#